data_AF-A0A6J1UCK4-F1
#
_entry.id   AF-A0A6J1UCK4-F1
#
_cell.length_a   1.000
_cell.length_b   1.000
_cell.length_c   1.000
_cell.angle_alpha   90.00
_cell.angle_beta   90.00
_cell.angle_gamma   90.00
#
_symmetry.space_group_name_H-M   'P 1'
#
loop_
_entity.id
_entity.type
_entity.pdbx_description
1 polymer ?
#
loop_
_entity_poly.entity_id
_entity_poly.type
_entity_poly.pdbx_seq_one_letter_code
_entity_poly.pdbx_strand_id
1 'polypeptide(L)'
;MAKIPRGSGLEPRDLPEEVIGYKPEQKLRLQQLRELRRRWLKDQELSPREPVLPPRKVGWVEGFWQRFLQPERLWKRQVFNVYNAGKYAIIHLFIPLWIAHYIVKYHLQPTPYGIIEKKPVIYPGDRMEEKGIPPPPHGTATELPFCED
;
A
#
# COMPACT_ATOMS: atom_id res chain seq x y z
N MET A 1 65.12 15.55 44.97
CA MET A 1 63.66 15.84 44.99
C MET A 1 63.02 14.92 43.96
N ALA A 2 62.03 14.07 44.20
CA ALA A 2 61.12 13.84 45.32
C ALA A 2 60.87 12.33 45.48
N LYS A 3 60.67 11.87 46.73
CA LYS A 3 60.24 10.49 47.05
C LYS A 3 58.75 10.36 46.75
N ILE A 4 58.37 9.39 45.92
CA ILE A 4 56.97 8.94 45.80
C ILE A 4 56.85 7.66 46.64
N PRO A 5 55.92 7.57 47.62
CA PRO A 5 55.81 6.41 48.48
C PRO A 5 55.21 5.22 47.73
N ARG A 6 55.88 4.07 47.86
CA ARG A 6 55.40 2.75 47.45
C ARG A 6 54.19 2.38 48.32
N GLY A 7 52.99 2.61 47.79
CA GLY A 7 51.78 1.95 48.24
C GLY A 7 51.73 0.55 47.64
N SER A 8 51.85 -0.46 48.50
CA SER A 8 51.80 -1.88 48.19
C SER A 8 50.44 -2.29 47.61
N GLY A 9 50.32 -2.32 46.29
CA GLY A 9 49.25 -3.01 45.57
C GLY A 9 49.64 -4.46 45.36
N LEU A 10 49.18 -5.34 46.24
CA LEU A 10 49.22 -6.78 46.03
C LEU A 10 48.36 -7.14 44.81
N GLU A 11 48.99 -7.79 43.83
CA GLU A 11 48.39 -8.41 42.66
C GLU A 11 47.63 -9.72 43.04
N PRO A 12 46.71 -10.19 42.16
CA PRO A 12 45.52 -10.97 42.48
C PRO A 12 45.74 -12.48 42.26
N ARG A 13 46.39 -13.20 43.18
CA ARG A 13 46.64 -14.64 42.98
C ARG A 13 46.30 -15.62 44.11
N ASP A 14 46.03 -15.20 45.35
CA ASP A 14 46.14 -16.17 46.47
C ASP A 14 44.96 -16.29 47.47
N LEU A 15 43.70 -16.00 47.10
CA LEU A 15 42.57 -16.42 47.95
C LEU A 15 41.45 -17.14 47.17
N PRO A 16 41.16 -18.42 47.50
CA PRO A 16 40.11 -19.20 46.86
C PRO A 16 38.77 -18.94 47.56
N GLU A 17 37.92 -18.13 46.92
CA GLU A 17 36.47 -18.17 47.10
C GLU A 17 35.83 -17.95 45.72
N GLU A 18 36.22 -18.82 44.79
CA GLU A 18 35.17 -19.46 44.04
C GLU A 18 34.14 -20.02 45.06
N VAL A 19 32.87 -19.72 44.93
CA VAL A 19 32.21 -19.88 43.64
C VAL A 19 31.64 -18.55 43.13
N ILE A 20 32.55 -17.69 42.66
CA ILE A 20 32.37 -16.57 41.72
C ILE A 20 31.41 -15.49 42.26
N GLY A 21 31.72 -14.99 43.46
CA GLY A 21 30.96 -13.94 44.11
C GLY A 21 31.47 -12.54 43.79
N TYR A 22 30.55 -11.63 43.48
CA TYR A 22 30.83 -10.19 43.39
C TYR A 22 31.44 -9.64 44.69
N LYS A 23 32.43 -8.74 44.60
CA LYS A 23 32.96 -7.97 45.73
C LYS A 23 31.86 -7.14 46.41
N PRO A 24 31.94 -6.78 47.71
CA PRO A 24 30.86 -6.07 48.40
C PRO A 24 30.44 -4.76 47.70
N GLU A 25 31.38 -3.99 47.18
CA GLU A 25 31.11 -2.78 46.40
C GLU A 25 30.45 -3.07 45.04
N GLN A 26 30.81 -4.20 44.41
CA GLN A 26 30.20 -4.66 43.17
C GLN A 26 28.77 -5.15 43.41
N LYS A 27 28.51 -5.83 44.54
CA LYS A 27 27.18 -6.23 44.98
C LYS A 27 26.29 -5.01 45.23
N LEU A 28 26.79 -4.01 45.94
CA LEU A 28 26.09 -2.74 46.18
C LEU A 28 25.76 -2.04 44.86
N ARG A 29 26.74 -1.92 43.96
CA ARG A 29 26.55 -1.33 42.63
C ARG A 29 25.51 -2.09 41.81
N LEU A 30 25.51 -3.42 41.83
CA LEU A 30 24.53 -4.24 41.12
C LEU A 30 23.12 -4.12 41.70
N GLN A 31 23.00 -3.99 43.03
CA GLN A 31 21.73 -3.72 43.67
C GLN A 31 21.18 -2.35 43.23
N GLN A 32 22.02 -1.32 43.27
CA GLN A 32 21.66 0.02 42.80
C GLN A 32 21.24 0.01 41.32
N LEU A 33 22.02 -0.66 40.45
CA LEU A 33 21.68 -0.80 39.03
C LEU A 33 20.40 -1.60 38.80
N ARG A 34 20.14 -2.65 39.60
CA ARG A 34 18.88 -3.42 39.52
C ARG A 34 17.68 -2.57 39.94
N GLU A 35 17.81 -1.77 40.98
CA GLU A 35 16.74 -0.86 41.41
C GLU A 35 16.44 0.19 40.35
N LEU A 36 17.48 0.84 39.80
CA LEU A 36 17.33 1.77 38.69
C LEU A 36 16.72 1.09 37.46
N ARG A 37 17.15 -0.13 37.13
CA ARG A 37 16.61 -0.90 36.01
C ARG A 37 15.14 -1.26 36.22
N ARG A 38 14.74 -1.66 37.42
CA ARG A 38 13.33 -1.96 37.75
C ARG A 38 12.45 -0.73 37.66
N ARG A 39 12.92 0.42 38.16
CA ARG A 39 12.22 1.71 38.02
C ARG A 39 12.11 2.13 36.57
N TRP A 40 13.21 2.06 35.82
CA TRP A 40 13.23 2.35 34.38
C TRP A 40 12.27 1.46 33.59
N LEU A 41 12.25 0.16 33.85
CA LEU A 41 11.33 -0.78 33.21
C LEU A 41 9.87 -0.47 33.55
N LYS A 42 9.60 -0.06 34.79
CA LYS A 42 8.27 0.37 35.21
C LYS A 42 7.85 1.68 34.52
N ASP A 43 8.80 2.60 34.31
CA ASP A 43 8.56 3.84 33.56
C ASP A 43 8.34 3.61 32.06
N GLN A 44 8.67 2.42 31.53
CA GLN A 44 8.31 2.01 30.16
C GLN A 44 6.89 1.44 30.06
N GLU A 45 6.19 1.21 31.19
CA GLU A 45 4.79 0.81 31.15
C GLU A 45 3.96 2.00 30.64
N LEU A 46 3.45 1.85 29.43
CA LEU A 46 2.73 2.91 28.74
C LEU A 46 1.34 3.06 29.37
N SER A 47 1.00 4.29 29.74
CA SER A 47 -0.31 4.57 30.33
C SER A 47 -1.41 4.51 29.26
N PRO A 48 -2.63 4.04 29.58
CA PRO A 48 -3.75 4.04 28.62
C PRO A 48 -4.14 5.41 28.05
N ARG A 49 -3.55 6.50 28.56
CA ARG A 49 -3.82 7.89 28.19
C ARG A 49 -2.74 8.48 27.27
N GLU A 50 -1.99 7.65 26.57
CA GLU A 50 -1.07 8.11 25.54
C GLU A 50 -1.71 9.11 24.58
N PRO A 51 -0.90 10.02 24.02
CA PRO A 51 -1.40 10.98 23.05
C PRO A 51 -1.90 10.23 21.81
N VAL A 52 -3.21 10.04 21.78
CA VAL A 52 -3.91 9.53 20.62
C VAL A 52 -3.77 10.56 19.51
N LEU A 53 -3.47 10.11 18.30
CA LEU A 53 -3.52 10.97 17.12
C LEU A 53 -4.86 11.72 17.13
N PRO A 54 -4.87 13.01 16.76
CA PRO A 54 -6.12 13.75 16.68
C PRO A 54 -7.10 12.96 15.79
N PRO A 55 -8.39 12.92 16.15
CA PRO A 55 -9.36 12.12 15.43
C PRO A 55 -9.32 12.49 13.94
N ARG A 56 -9.22 11.47 13.09
CA ARG A 56 -9.18 11.66 11.64
C ARG A 56 -10.38 12.49 11.22
N LYS A 57 -10.14 13.58 10.49
CA LYS A 57 -11.21 14.38 9.88
C LYS A 57 -11.91 13.50 8.84
N VAL A 58 -13.11 13.06 9.17
CA VAL A 58 -13.95 12.29 8.24
C VAL A 58 -14.58 13.23 7.23
N GLY A 59 -14.61 12.81 5.96
CA GLY A 59 -15.34 13.54 4.93
C GLY A 59 -16.86 13.47 5.18
N TRP A 60 -17.64 14.29 4.48
CA TRP A 60 -19.09 14.36 4.69
C TRP A 60 -19.79 13.00 4.51
N VAL A 61 -19.45 12.28 3.44
CA VAL A 61 -20.00 10.93 3.17
C VAL A 61 -19.55 9.92 4.20
N GLU A 62 -18.27 9.96 4.61
CA GLU A 62 -17.71 9.04 5.60
C GLU A 62 -18.34 9.26 6.98
N GLY A 63 -18.51 10.53 7.38
CA GLY A 63 -19.19 10.91 8.61
C GLY A 63 -20.67 10.53 8.62
N PHE A 64 -21.36 10.65 7.48
CA PHE A 64 -22.71 10.12 7.32
C PHE A 64 -22.76 8.61 7.56
N TRP A 65 -21.90 7.82 6.90
CA TRP A 65 -21.89 6.37 7.07
C TRP A 65 -21.54 5.96 8.50
N GLN A 66 -20.55 6.60 9.12
CA GLN A 66 -20.23 6.36 10.53
C GLN A 66 -21.44 6.61 11.44
N ARG A 67 -22.14 7.74 11.26
CA ARG A 67 -23.32 8.07 12.07
C ARG A 67 -24.53 7.18 11.76
N PHE A 68 -24.69 6.77 10.50
CA PHE A 68 -25.75 5.85 10.09
C PHE A 68 -25.56 4.47 10.73
N LEU A 69 -24.31 4.01 10.87
CA LEU A 69 -23.94 2.71 11.44
C LEU A 69 -23.91 2.68 12.97
N GLN A 70 -23.90 3.83 13.66
CA GLN A 70 -23.74 3.93 15.13
C GLN A 70 -24.79 3.21 15.99
N PRO A 71 -26.00 2.85 15.51
CA PRO A 71 -26.74 1.72 16.07
C PRO A 71 -26.52 0.48 15.18
N GLU A 72 -25.82 -0.52 15.72
CA GLU A 72 -25.43 -1.73 14.98
C GLU A 72 -26.63 -2.63 14.69
N ARG A 73 -27.36 -2.33 13.61
CA ARG A 73 -28.42 -3.19 13.07
C ARG A 73 -27.88 -3.98 11.87
N LEU A 74 -28.22 -5.27 11.78
CA LEU A 74 -27.74 -6.16 10.72
C LEU A 74 -28.07 -5.65 9.30
N TRP A 75 -29.29 -5.13 9.08
CA TRP A 75 -29.69 -4.61 7.77
C TRP A 75 -28.86 -3.39 7.33
N LYS A 76 -28.42 -2.55 8.26
CA LYS A 76 -27.58 -1.38 7.94
C LYS A 76 -26.20 -1.79 7.45
N ARG A 77 -25.63 -2.84 8.06
CA ARG A 77 -24.37 -3.44 7.60
C ARG A 77 -24.52 -4.04 6.20
N GLN A 78 -25.64 -4.70 5.93
CA GLN A 78 -25.91 -5.27 4.61
C GLN A 78 -25.99 -4.18 3.53
N VAL A 79 -26.71 -3.08 3.79
CA VAL A 79 -26.77 -1.92 2.88
C VAL A 79 -25.38 -1.32 2.65
N PHE A 80 -24.59 -1.14 3.72
CA PHE A 80 -23.23 -0.62 3.62
C PHE A 80 -22.30 -1.55 2.81
N ASN A 81 -22.44 -2.87 2.97
CA ASN A 81 -21.69 -3.85 2.20
C ASN A 81 -22.04 -3.81 0.71
N VAL A 82 -23.33 -3.72 0.37
CA VAL A 82 -23.79 -3.57 -1.03
C VAL A 82 -23.26 -2.26 -1.63
N TYR A 83 -23.31 -1.15 -0.88
CA TYR A 83 -22.75 0.12 -1.30
C TYR A 83 -21.24 0.02 -1.58
N ASN A 84 -20.48 -0.59 -0.68
CA ASN A 84 -19.03 -0.76 -0.86
C ASN A 84 -18.70 -1.68 -2.04
N ALA A 85 -19.43 -2.77 -2.21
CA ALA A 85 -19.27 -3.66 -3.36
C ALA A 85 -19.58 -2.93 -4.68
N GLY A 86 -20.65 -2.13 -4.72
CA GLY A 86 -21.00 -1.31 -5.88
C GLY A 86 -19.93 -0.26 -6.20
N LYS A 87 -19.46 0.47 -5.18
CA LYS A 87 -18.35 1.42 -5.33
C LYS A 87 -17.08 0.74 -5.85
N TYR A 88 -16.76 -0.44 -5.32
CA TYR A 88 -15.59 -1.21 -5.76
C TYR A 88 -15.71 -1.60 -7.23
N ALA A 89 -16.86 -2.14 -7.65
CA ALA A 89 -17.11 -2.52 -9.04
C ALA A 89 -16.99 -1.34 -10.00
N ILE A 90 -17.55 -0.17 -9.65
CA ILE A 90 -17.42 1.05 -10.45
C ILE A 90 -15.95 1.43 -10.64
N ILE A 91 -15.21 1.53 -9.54
CA ILE A 91 -13.83 2.02 -9.56
C ILE A 91 -12.88 1.03 -10.24
N HIS A 92 -13.02 -0.27 -9.97
CA HIS A 92 -12.04 -1.27 -10.39
C HIS A 92 -12.43 -2.04 -11.65
N LEU A 93 -13.70 -2.01 -12.07
CA LEU A 93 -14.15 -2.70 -13.28
C LEU A 93 -14.59 -1.69 -14.34
N PHE A 94 -15.59 -0.87 -14.03
CA PHE A 94 -16.21 -0.02 -15.05
C PHE A 94 -15.30 1.09 -15.56
N ILE A 95 -14.64 1.83 -14.67
CA ILE A 95 -13.71 2.91 -15.06
C ILE A 95 -12.56 2.36 -15.94
N PRO A 96 -11.80 1.32 -15.53
CA PRO A 96 -10.72 0.81 -16.37
C PRO A 96 -11.24 0.17 -17.67
N LEU A 97 -12.40 -0.50 -17.64
CA LEU A 97 -13.03 -1.04 -18.85
C LEU A 97 -13.37 0.06 -19.86
N TRP A 98 -13.94 1.18 -19.42
CA TRP A 98 -14.23 2.33 -20.27
C TRP A 98 -12.96 3.00 -20.80
N ILE A 99 -11.91 3.13 -19.99
CA ILE A 99 -10.62 3.66 -20.44
C ILE A 99 -10.00 2.74 -21.50
N ALA A 100 -9.98 1.43 -21.27
CA ALA A 100 -9.49 0.46 -22.24
C ALA A 100 -10.29 0.53 -23.55
N HIS A 101 -11.62 0.60 -23.46
CA HIS A 101 -12.48 0.78 -24.63
C HIS A 101 -12.17 2.07 -25.40
N TYR A 102 -11.96 3.18 -24.70
CA TYR A 102 -11.58 4.46 -25.30
C TYR A 102 -10.24 4.37 -26.04
N ILE A 103 -9.23 3.73 -25.43
CA ILE A 103 -7.92 3.52 -26.06
C ILE A 103 -8.07 2.67 -27.33
N VAL A 104 -8.80 1.55 -27.25
CA VAL A 104 -9.04 0.69 -28.42
C VAL A 104 -9.73 1.47 -29.53
N LYS A 105 -10.80 2.19 -29.21
CA LYS A 105 -11.62 2.93 -30.20
C LYS A 105 -10.88 4.09 -30.87
N TYR A 106 -10.11 4.87 -30.12
CA TYR A 106 -9.55 6.12 -30.65
C TYR A 106 -8.04 6.07 -30.93
N HIS A 107 -7.32 5.08 -30.41
CA HIS A 107 -5.86 4.97 -30.61
C HIS A 107 -5.47 3.73 -31.41
N LEU A 108 -6.13 2.58 -31.18
CA LEU A 108 -5.80 1.34 -31.88
C LEU A 108 -6.54 1.15 -33.22
N GLN A 109 -7.82 1.55 -33.32
CA GLN A 109 -8.55 1.48 -34.60
C GLN A 109 -8.00 2.37 -35.73
N PRO A 110 -7.56 3.63 -35.50
CA PRO A 110 -7.04 4.45 -36.59
C PRO A 110 -5.60 4.10 -36.98
N THR A 111 -4.88 3.30 -36.17
CA THR A 111 -3.52 2.88 -36.50
C THR A 111 -3.57 1.63 -37.41
N PRO A 112 -2.85 1.64 -38.55
CA PRO A 112 -2.85 0.48 -39.44
C PRO A 112 -2.26 -0.73 -38.71
N TYR A 113 -2.94 -1.86 -38.80
CA TYR A 113 -2.63 -3.09 -38.05
C TYR A 113 -2.72 -2.99 -36.52
N GLY A 114 -3.32 -1.92 -35.97
CA GLY A 114 -3.50 -1.77 -34.53
C GLY A 114 -4.45 -2.82 -33.91
N ILE A 115 -5.38 -3.35 -34.71
CA ILE A 115 -6.25 -4.46 -34.35
C ILE A 115 -6.29 -5.44 -35.53
N ILE A 116 -5.77 -6.65 -35.33
CA ILE A 116 -5.81 -7.73 -36.32
C ILE A 116 -6.81 -8.78 -35.81
N GLU A 117 -7.98 -8.80 -36.43
CA GLU A 117 -8.99 -9.83 -36.14
C GLU A 117 -8.86 -10.98 -37.15
N LYS A 118 -8.96 -12.21 -36.65
CA LYS A 118 -9.09 -13.38 -37.53
C LYS A 118 -10.44 -13.29 -38.24
N LYS A 119 -10.44 -13.39 -39.56
CA LYS A 119 -11.67 -13.44 -40.35
C LYS A 119 -12.62 -14.50 -39.78
N PRO A 120 -13.93 -14.19 -39.60
CA PRO A 120 -14.89 -15.16 -39.10
C PRO A 120 -14.96 -16.38 -40.03
N VAL A 121 -15.20 -17.55 -39.44
CA VAL A 121 -15.40 -18.80 -40.20
C VAL A 121 -16.74 -18.72 -40.92
N ILE A 122 -16.75 -19.12 -42.18
CA ILE A 122 -17.92 -19.03 -43.07
C ILE A 122 -18.45 -20.44 -43.30
N TYR A 123 -19.76 -20.65 -43.09
CA TYR A 123 -20.43 -21.92 -43.38
C TYR A 123 -21.39 -21.80 -44.57
N PRO A 124 -21.64 -22.89 -45.31
CA PRO A 124 -22.59 -22.88 -46.41
C PRO A 124 -24.00 -22.56 -45.91
N GLY A 125 -24.59 -21.47 -46.43
CA GLY A 125 -25.92 -20.98 -46.04
C GLY A 125 -25.92 -19.67 -45.24
N ASP A 126 -24.75 -19.19 -44.79
CA ASP A 126 -24.63 -17.91 -44.09
C ASP A 126 -24.90 -16.73 -45.02
N ARG A 127 -25.67 -15.74 -44.54
CA ARG A 127 -25.86 -14.46 -45.24
C ARG A 127 -24.72 -13.52 -44.86
N MET A 128 -23.89 -13.16 -45.84
CA MET A 128 -22.87 -12.13 -45.66
C MET A 128 -23.51 -10.74 -45.73
N GLU A 129 -23.35 -9.94 -44.68
CA GLU A 129 -23.50 -8.50 -44.84
C GLU A 129 -22.25 -7.98 -45.56
N GLU A 130 -22.40 -7.62 -46.83
CA GLU A 130 -21.33 -7.06 -47.63
C GLU A 130 -20.97 -5.69 -47.04
N LYS A 131 -19.88 -5.63 -46.26
CA LYS A 131 -19.35 -4.37 -45.76
C LYS A 131 -18.86 -3.56 -46.96
N GLY A 132 -19.70 -2.65 -47.44
CA GLY A 132 -19.33 -1.67 -48.46
C GLY A 132 -18.06 -0.93 -48.06
N ILE A 133 -17.19 -0.69 -49.04
CA ILE A 133 -15.94 0.05 -48.87
C ILE A 133 -16.28 1.41 -48.24
N PRO A 134 -15.69 1.80 -47.10
CA PRO A 134 -15.93 3.11 -46.53
C PRO A 134 -15.51 4.18 -47.55
N PRO A 135 -16.29 5.25 -47.75
CA PRO A 135 -15.95 6.30 -48.69
C PRO A 135 -14.57 6.88 -48.33
N PRO A 136 -13.74 7.24 -49.32
CA PRO A 136 -12.42 7.82 -49.07
C PRO A 136 -12.57 9.06 -48.19
N PRO A 137 -11.61 9.31 -47.27
CA PRO A 137 -11.66 10.48 -46.40
C PRO A 137 -11.78 11.74 -47.25
N HIS A 138 -12.77 12.58 -46.94
CA HIS A 138 -12.98 13.87 -47.60
C HIS A 138 -11.75 14.76 -47.34
N GLY A 139 -10.76 14.71 -48.23
CA GLY A 139 -9.54 15.50 -48.05
C GLY A 139 -8.42 15.36 -49.08
N THR A 140 -8.37 14.34 -49.93
CA THR A 140 -7.20 14.15 -50.83
C THR A 140 -7.55 13.48 -52.17
N ALA A 141 -8.56 13.98 -52.89
CA ALA A 141 -8.89 13.48 -54.24
C ALA A 141 -8.67 14.51 -55.36
N THR A 142 -8.09 15.67 -55.07
CA THR A 142 -7.95 16.74 -56.09
C THR A 142 -6.65 16.68 -56.88
N GLU A 143 -5.64 15.88 -56.52
CA GLU A 143 -4.39 15.85 -57.29
C GLU A 143 -3.87 14.43 -57.52
N LEU A 144 -4.42 13.74 -58.50
CA LEU A 144 -3.67 12.74 -59.25
C LEU A 144 -3.79 13.11 -60.73
N PRO A 145 -2.70 13.52 -61.41
CA PRO A 145 -2.76 13.86 -62.82
C PRO A 145 -3.11 12.60 -63.61
N PHE A 146 -4.20 12.73 -64.37
CA PHE A 146 -4.64 11.84 -65.42
C PHE A 146 -3.47 11.65 -66.41
N CYS A 147 -2.86 10.47 -66.44
CA CYS A 147 -2.01 10.08 -67.57
C CYS A 147 -2.95 9.68 -68.71
N GLU A 148 -3.06 10.55 -69.72
CA GLU A 148 -3.53 10.17 -71.05
C GLU A 148 -2.39 9.53 -71.82
N ASP A 149 -2.70 8.42 -72.50
CA ASP A 149 -1.88 7.81 -73.56
C ASP A 149 -1.87 8.67 -74.83
#